data_AF-A0A9W9AGL3-F1
#
_entry.id   AF-A0A9W9AGL3-F1
#
_cell.length_a   1.000
_cell.length_b   1.000
_cell.length_c   1.000
_cell.angle_alpha   90.00
_cell.angle_beta   90.00
_cell.angle_gamma   90.00
#
_symmetry.space_group_name_H-M   'P 1'
#
loop_
_entity.id
_entity.type
_entity.pdbx_description
1 polymer ?
#
loop_
_entity_poly.entity_id
_entity_poly.type
_entity_poly.pdbx_seq_one_letter_code
_entity_poly.pdbx_strand_id
1 'polypeptide(L)'
;MFVVPSWLFILLSLGLQAALCHSLKLNISQVTECEPVFVSFRGQFNSSLQQVPLSLQIFPFNSTPSLIPLPSYTANSTGVNVTFLPIPANTEFVATLASPSGIISVVSDVFEVSAGSPSNTACLPRTTFTPSFEIQNPANLSQCEDFTVSYSGQSPPVVELFNPRGHAYTLNLTSSAKNTATYNLAAIRQSQIMLSFISTDGVQNQTSSLLTGDAFSSTSCFPQSNKTDQNTSKSKSDTPKSSISKGTIIGLSVGLGAVALLAIPMVWLVVRERRRRRRIATSVDFDGSQMERQPSSYIPAIEKKGPSPPPPFFGYPGYTEGQYVKDPVYVSEKYSPTIRSK
;
A
#
# COMPACT_ATOMS: atom_id res chain seq x y z
N MET A 1 -54.50 3.99 -2.08
CA MET A 1 -53.78 3.41 -0.93
C MET A 1 -52.83 2.36 -1.51
N PHE A 2 -51.60 2.76 -1.84
CA PHE A 2 -50.62 1.89 -2.50
C PHE A 2 -49.65 1.36 -1.45
N VAL A 3 -49.78 0.07 -1.12
CA VAL A 3 -48.86 -0.66 -0.26
C VAL A 3 -47.62 -0.98 -1.10
N VAL A 4 -46.64 -0.08 -1.09
CA VAL A 4 -45.34 -0.32 -1.74
C VAL A 4 -44.62 -1.42 -0.96
N PRO A 5 -44.13 -2.50 -1.61
CA PRO A 5 -43.60 -3.64 -0.91
C PRO A 5 -42.25 -3.30 -0.27
N SER A 6 -42.24 -3.24 1.07
CA SER A 6 -41.09 -3.02 1.95
C SER A 6 -39.93 -4.02 1.78
N TRP A 7 -40.08 -5.03 0.91
CA TRP A 7 -39.13 -6.12 0.71
C TRP A 7 -37.97 -5.73 -0.24
N LEU A 8 -38.16 -4.72 -1.10
CA LEU A 8 -37.11 -4.27 -2.02
C LEU A 8 -35.95 -3.56 -1.28
N PHE A 9 -36.24 -2.88 -0.16
CA PHE A 9 -35.21 -2.21 0.65
C PHE A 9 -34.33 -3.19 1.44
N ILE A 10 -34.86 -4.35 1.82
CA ILE A 10 -34.11 -5.36 2.59
C ILE A 10 -33.01 -6.00 1.73
N LEU A 11 -33.29 -6.25 0.44
CA LEU A 11 -32.29 -6.82 -0.49
C LEU A 11 -31.18 -5.83 -0.86
N LEU A 12 -31.44 -4.52 -0.85
CA LEU A 12 -30.41 -3.49 -1.06
C LEU A 12 -29.56 -3.24 0.20
N SER A 13 -30.08 -3.49 1.40
CA SER A 13 -29.30 -3.40 2.65
C SER A 13 -28.35 -4.58 2.90
N LEU A 14 -28.52 -5.69 2.17
CA LEU A 14 -27.55 -6.78 2.08
C LEU A 14 -26.46 -6.50 1.04
N GLY A 15 -26.37 -5.26 0.54
CA GLY A 15 -25.34 -4.79 -0.37
C GLY A 15 -23.98 -5.27 0.09
N LEU A 16 -23.21 -5.82 -0.86
CA LEU A 16 -21.88 -6.38 -0.70
C LEU A 16 -21.26 -5.86 0.59
N GLN A 17 -21.24 -6.70 1.63
CA GLN A 17 -20.29 -6.48 2.71
C GLN A 17 -18.94 -6.56 2.00
N ALA A 18 -18.41 -5.40 1.60
CA ALA A 18 -17.01 -5.24 1.35
C ALA A 18 -16.42 -5.72 2.66
N ALA A 19 -15.94 -6.96 2.68
CA ALA A 19 -15.14 -7.46 3.76
C ALA A 19 -13.97 -6.48 3.78
N LEU A 20 -14.09 -5.45 4.63
CA LEU A 20 -12.99 -4.60 4.99
C LEU A 20 -12.04 -5.58 5.67
N CYS A 21 -11.20 -6.20 4.87
CA CYS A 21 -10.05 -6.91 5.37
C CYS A 21 -9.21 -5.79 5.97
N HIS A 22 -9.34 -5.59 7.28
CA HIS A 22 -8.62 -4.56 8.04
C HIS A 22 -7.17 -4.99 8.09
N SER A 23 -6.49 -4.90 6.94
CA SER A 23 -5.10 -5.27 6.80
C SER A 23 -4.28 -4.13 7.40
N LEU A 24 -3.52 -4.43 8.45
CA LEU A 24 -2.65 -3.43 9.04
C LEU A 24 -1.57 -3.04 8.03
N LYS A 25 -1.46 -1.75 7.74
CA LYS A 25 -0.49 -1.18 6.82
C LYS A 25 0.61 -0.51 7.61
N LEU A 26 1.84 -0.82 7.26
CA LEU A 26 3.03 -0.22 7.83
C LEU A 26 3.57 0.85 6.90
N ASN A 27 3.96 1.98 7.47
CA ASN A 27 4.61 3.06 6.73
C ASN A 27 5.81 3.58 7.53
N ILE A 28 6.98 3.57 6.91
CA ILE A 28 8.24 4.00 7.50
C ILE A 28 8.54 5.41 7.00
N SER A 29 9.01 6.29 7.89
CA SER A 29 9.58 7.57 7.46
C SER A 29 10.80 7.36 6.56
N GLN A 30 11.35 8.43 6.00
CA GLN A 30 12.66 8.35 5.34
C GLN A 30 13.67 7.68 6.28
N VAL A 31 14.43 6.74 5.74
CA VAL A 31 15.42 5.96 6.50
C VAL A 31 16.79 6.44 6.09
N THR A 32 17.53 6.95 7.06
CA THR A 32 18.94 7.28 6.92
C THR A 32 19.76 6.30 7.75
N GLU A 33 20.93 5.92 7.25
CA GLU A 33 21.87 5.06 7.96
C GLU A 33 22.18 5.60 9.38
N CYS A 34 22.04 4.75 10.38
CA CYS A 34 22.30 5.06 11.80
C CYS A 34 21.49 6.21 12.41
N GLU A 35 20.38 6.62 11.79
CA GLU A 35 19.47 7.61 12.36
C GLU A 35 18.19 6.97 12.93
N PRO A 36 17.52 7.64 13.89
CA PRO A 36 16.21 7.21 14.35
C PRO A 36 15.17 7.20 13.23
N VAL A 37 14.33 6.17 13.23
CA VAL A 37 13.30 5.94 12.21
C VAL A 37 11.94 5.85 12.89
N PHE A 38 10.98 6.63 12.40
CA PHE A 38 9.60 6.54 12.85
C PHE A 38 8.81 5.56 11.98
N VAL A 39 8.30 4.50 12.61
CA VAL A 39 7.47 3.49 11.97
C VAL A 39 6.03 3.73 12.37
N SER A 40 5.18 4.10 11.42
CA SER A 40 3.76 4.36 11.62
C SER A 40 2.90 3.18 11.19
N PHE A 41 1.82 2.96 11.93
CA PHE A 41 0.85 1.88 11.69
C PHE A 41 -0.50 2.48 11.31
N ARG A 42 -1.12 1.94 10.28
CA ARG A 42 -2.49 2.28 9.86
C ARG A 42 -3.34 1.04 9.84
N GLY A 43 -4.47 1.08 10.54
CA GLY A 43 -5.39 -0.04 10.65
C GLY A 43 -5.95 -0.12 12.07
N GLN A 44 -6.83 -1.08 12.30
CA GLN A 44 -7.33 -1.38 13.63
C GLN A 44 -6.61 -2.64 14.12
N PHE A 45 -5.93 -2.53 15.27
CA PHE A 45 -5.48 -3.71 15.99
C PHE A 45 -6.72 -4.37 16.60
N ASN A 46 -6.91 -5.66 16.35
CA ASN A 46 -7.91 -6.42 17.09
C ASN A 46 -7.52 -6.42 18.57
N SER A 47 -8.51 -6.33 19.46
CA SER A 47 -8.29 -6.35 20.91
C SER A 47 -7.52 -7.59 21.40
N SER A 48 -7.56 -8.70 20.64
CA SER A 48 -6.74 -9.89 20.89
C SER A 48 -5.24 -9.67 20.66
N LEU A 49 -4.84 -8.77 19.76
CA LEU A 49 -3.44 -8.48 19.45
C LEU A 49 -2.79 -7.52 20.45
N GLN A 50 -3.58 -6.82 21.28
CA GLN A 50 -3.08 -5.85 22.26
C GLN A 50 -2.24 -6.48 23.39
N GLN A 51 -2.41 -7.78 23.64
CA GLN A 51 -1.72 -8.50 24.71
C GLN A 51 -0.50 -9.29 24.23
N VAL A 52 -0.28 -9.34 22.91
CA VAL A 52 0.75 -10.19 22.29
C VAL A 52 1.98 -9.34 21.97
N PRO A 53 3.20 -9.79 22.31
CA PRO A 53 4.42 -9.06 21.94
C PRO A 53 4.52 -9.00 20.41
N LEU A 54 4.54 -7.78 19.88
CA LEU A 54 4.71 -7.53 18.46
C LEU A 54 6.20 -7.36 18.14
N SER A 55 6.57 -7.73 16.92
CA SER A 55 7.92 -7.55 16.41
C SER A 55 7.87 -6.94 15.03
N LEU A 56 8.73 -5.95 14.79
CA LEU A 56 8.98 -5.42 13.46
C LEU A 56 10.06 -6.28 12.81
N GLN A 57 9.69 -6.99 11.76
CA GLN A 57 10.62 -7.77 10.96
C GLN A 57 11.03 -6.97 9.73
N ILE A 58 12.33 -6.86 9.50
CA ILE A 58 12.90 -6.11 8.39
C ILE A 58 13.71 -7.07 7.53
N PHE A 59 13.46 -7.03 6.23
CA PHE A 59 13.99 -7.94 5.23
C PHE A 59 14.79 -7.14 4.20
N PRO A 60 16.06 -6.81 4.52
CA PRO A 60 16.98 -6.24 3.53
C PRO A 60 17.22 -7.24 2.40
N PHE A 61 17.30 -6.80 1.14
CA PHE A 61 17.54 -7.70 0.01
C PHE A 61 18.97 -8.24 0.02
N ASN A 62 19.13 -9.51 -0.36
CA ASN A 62 20.43 -10.22 -0.35
C ASN A 62 21.16 -10.14 0.99
N SER A 63 20.44 -10.29 2.11
CA SER A 63 21.00 -10.13 3.44
C SER A 63 20.25 -10.97 4.47
N THR A 64 20.54 -10.79 5.76
CA THR A 64 19.88 -11.49 6.85
C THR A 64 18.69 -10.67 7.37
N PRO A 65 17.50 -11.28 7.55
CA PRO A 65 16.38 -10.60 8.19
C PRO A 65 16.74 -10.16 9.61
N SER A 66 16.26 -8.99 10.03
CA SER A 66 16.39 -8.50 11.40
C SER A 66 15.03 -8.41 12.07
N LEU A 67 15.00 -8.68 13.37
CA LEU A 67 13.79 -8.67 14.19
C LEU A 67 13.96 -7.66 15.32
N ILE A 68 13.10 -6.65 15.34
CA ILE A 68 13.09 -5.60 16.35
C ILE A 68 11.86 -5.81 17.23
N PRO A 69 12.02 -6.22 18.50
CA PRO A 69 10.90 -6.38 19.40
C PRO A 69 10.26 -5.02 19.69
N LEU A 70 8.93 -4.94 19.57
CA LEU A 70 8.18 -3.74 19.88
C LEU A 70 7.63 -3.80 21.31
N PRO A 71 7.64 -2.68 22.05
CA PRO A 71 7.00 -2.61 23.36
C PRO A 71 5.49 -2.92 23.27
N SER A 72 4.92 -3.55 24.29
CA SER A 72 3.51 -3.96 24.30
C SER A 72 2.51 -2.80 24.13
N TYR A 73 2.85 -1.59 24.56
CA TYR A 73 1.99 -0.41 24.40
C TYR A 73 1.85 0.07 22.95
N THR A 74 2.72 -0.39 22.03
CA THR A 74 2.70 0.04 20.63
C THR A 74 1.47 -0.44 19.87
N ALA A 75 0.79 -1.49 20.36
CA ALA A 75 -0.49 -1.94 19.79
C ALA A 75 -1.61 -0.90 19.93
N ASN A 76 -1.46 0.10 20.82
CA ASN A 76 -2.42 1.19 21.00
C ASN A 76 -1.94 2.52 20.41
N SER A 77 -0.71 2.58 19.87
CA SER A 77 -0.17 3.78 19.26
C SER A 77 -0.31 3.75 17.74
N THR A 78 -0.25 4.93 17.12
CA THR A 78 -0.20 5.07 15.66
C THR A 78 1.18 4.79 15.08
N GLY A 79 2.15 4.38 15.90
CA GLY A 79 3.54 4.17 15.50
C GLY A 79 4.51 4.00 16.66
N VAL A 80 5.76 3.71 16.32
CA VAL A 80 6.88 3.51 17.23
C VAL A 80 8.11 4.22 16.67
N ASN A 81 8.92 4.81 17.56
CA ASN A 81 10.22 5.36 17.18
C ASN A 81 11.29 4.29 17.44
N VAL A 82 11.99 3.90 16.38
CA VAL A 82 13.08 2.93 16.42
C VAL A 82 14.39 3.72 16.40
N THR A 83 15.31 3.42 17.31
CA THR A 83 16.54 4.21 17.49
C THR A 83 17.46 4.22 16.28
N PHE A 84 17.55 3.09 15.58
CA PHE A 84 18.25 2.95 14.30
C PHE A 84 17.90 1.61 13.67
N LEU A 85 18.13 1.48 12.35
CA LEU A 85 18.06 0.22 11.63
C LEU A 85 19.49 -0.26 11.32
N PRO A 86 19.86 -1.52 11.63
CA PRO A 86 21.20 -2.04 11.39
C PRO A 86 21.40 -2.45 9.91
N ILE A 87 21.14 -1.52 8.99
CA ILE A 87 21.15 -1.76 7.55
C ILE A 87 22.04 -0.70 6.88
N PRO A 88 23.00 -1.10 6.02
CA PRO A 88 23.87 -0.13 5.35
C PRO A 88 23.12 0.74 4.36
N ALA A 89 23.66 1.92 4.07
CA ALA A 89 23.16 2.78 3.01
C ALA A 89 23.10 2.09 1.64
N ASN A 90 22.22 2.57 0.77
CA ASN A 90 21.92 2.02 -0.56
C ASN A 90 21.42 0.56 -0.53
N THR A 91 20.86 0.14 0.60
CA THR A 91 20.20 -1.17 0.72
C THR A 91 18.70 -0.98 0.64
N GLU A 92 18.08 -1.72 -0.28
CA GLU A 92 16.64 -1.83 -0.36
C GLU A 92 16.11 -2.91 0.60
N PHE A 93 14.95 -2.68 1.19
CA PHE A 93 14.33 -3.61 2.11
C PHE A 93 12.80 -3.49 2.12
N VAL A 94 12.15 -4.55 2.60
CA VAL A 94 10.74 -4.52 2.99
C VAL A 94 10.61 -4.81 4.48
N ALA A 95 9.49 -4.44 5.07
CA ALA A 95 9.20 -4.68 6.47
C ALA A 95 7.79 -5.22 6.66
N THR A 96 7.60 -6.00 7.72
CA THR A 96 6.28 -6.44 8.17
C THR A 96 6.25 -6.54 9.69
N LEU A 97 5.05 -6.60 10.25
CA LEU A 97 4.81 -6.86 11.66
C LEU A 97 4.47 -8.33 11.83
N ALA A 98 5.18 -8.95 12.78
CA ALA A 98 4.96 -10.32 13.17
C ALA A 98 4.60 -10.40 14.65
N SER A 99 3.73 -11.36 14.94
CA SER A 99 3.44 -11.87 16.27
C SER A 99 4.10 -13.24 16.42
N PRO A 100 4.12 -13.84 17.62
CA PRO A 100 4.53 -15.23 17.81
C PRO A 100 3.69 -16.24 17.00
N SER A 101 2.49 -15.84 16.56
CA SER A 101 1.62 -16.66 15.69
C SER A 101 1.90 -16.50 14.19
N GLY A 102 2.82 -15.61 13.81
CA GLY A 102 3.17 -15.32 12.42
C GLY A 102 2.92 -13.86 12.03
N ILE A 103 2.98 -13.60 10.72
CA ILE A 103 2.86 -12.26 10.12
C ILE A 103 1.42 -11.77 10.22
N ILE A 104 1.23 -10.55 10.75
CA ILE A 104 -0.09 -9.96 11.01
C ILE A 104 -0.39 -8.72 10.15
N SER A 105 0.61 -8.17 9.44
CA SER A 105 0.43 -7.00 8.58
C SER A 105 0.66 -7.33 7.10
N VAL A 106 0.21 -6.41 6.26
CA VAL A 106 0.63 -6.33 4.85
C VAL A 106 2.13 -6.04 4.82
N VAL A 107 2.84 -6.65 3.88
CA VAL A 107 4.23 -6.31 3.58
C VAL A 107 4.28 -4.85 3.15
N SER A 108 5.25 -4.10 3.67
CA SER A 108 5.41 -2.70 3.30
C SER A 108 5.75 -2.52 1.81
N ASP A 109 5.87 -1.26 1.41
CA ASP A 109 6.56 -0.93 0.17
C ASP A 109 8.05 -1.26 0.26
N VAL A 110 8.74 -1.17 -0.88
CA VAL A 110 10.22 -1.21 -0.91
C VAL A 110 10.75 0.14 -0.45
N PHE A 111 11.60 0.12 0.58
CA PHE A 111 12.29 1.30 1.08
C PHE A 111 13.78 1.18 0.80
N GLU A 112 14.44 2.32 0.61
CA GLU A 112 15.88 2.42 0.45
C GLU A 112 16.49 3.18 1.64
N VAL A 113 17.59 2.66 2.17
CA VAL A 113 18.37 3.36 3.21
C VAL A 113 19.24 4.43 2.56
N SER A 114 18.99 5.70 2.87
CA SER A 114 19.83 6.81 2.42
C SER A 114 21.14 6.87 3.22
N ALA A 115 22.22 7.28 2.56
CA ALA A 115 23.49 7.56 3.25
C ALA A 115 23.37 8.78 4.16
N GLY A 116 23.84 8.66 5.40
CA GLY A 116 23.97 9.81 6.31
C GLY A 116 25.05 10.78 5.85
N SER A 117 24.93 12.05 6.25
CA SER A 117 25.94 13.09 6.01
C SER A 117 26.30 13.77 7.34
N PRO A 118 27.47 13.47 7.95
CA PRO A 118 28.54 12.59 7.44
C PRO A 118 28.18 11.09 7.49
N SER A 119 28.84 10.28 6.66
CA SER A 119 28.63 8.82 6.65
C SER A 119 29.04 8.22 7.98
N ASN A 120 28.09 7.64 8.71
CA ASN A 120 28.32 7.00 10.00
C ASN A 120 27.93 5.53 9.92
N THR A 121 28.92 4.64 9.91
CA THR A 121 28.72 3.18 9.88
C THR A 121 28.83 2.54 11.27
N ALA A 122 28.92 3.34 12.34
CA ALA A 122 29.22 2.84 13.68
C ALA A 122 28.11 1.95 14.27
N CYS A 123 26.87 2.09 13.81
CA CYS A 123 25.75 1.25 14.24
C CYS A 123 25.60 -0.05 13.44
N LEU A 124 26.37 -0.23 12.37
CA LEU A 124 26.25 -1.38 11.49
C LEU A 124 27.00 -2.60 12.05
N PRO A 125 26.45 -3.82 11.86
CA PRO A 125 27.18 -5.04 12.18
C PRO A 125 28.38 -5.21 11.24
N ARG A 126 29.52 -5.63 11.78
CA ARG A 126 30.77 -5.86 11.00
C ARG A 126 30.80 -7.21 10.27
N THR A 127 29.64 -7.82 10.04
CA THR A 127 29.54 -9.16 9.46
C THR A 127 29.42 -9.07 7.96
N THR A 128 30.31 -9.75 7.24
CA THR A 128 30.16 -9.98 5.80
C THR A 128 29.06 -11.02 5.57
N PHE A 129 28.09 -10.68 4.74
CA PHE A 129 27.04 -11.61 4.33
C PHE A 129 27.61 -12.63 3.34
N THR A 130 27.43 -13.92 3.65
CA THR A 130 27.77 -15.04 2.76
C THR A 130 26.49 -15.82 2.47
N PRO A 131 26.00 -15.85 1.22
CA PRO A 131 24.76 -16.53 0.89
C PRO A 131 24.90 -18.04 1.10
N SER A 132 23.97 -18.62 1.86
CA SER A 132 23.87 -20.07 2.09
C SER A 132 22.81 -20.72 1.18
N PHE A 133 21.99 -19.89 0.56
CA PHE A 133 20.91 -20.28 -0.34
C PHE A 133 21.07 -19.56 -1.68
N GLU A 134 20.84 -20.30 -2.76
CA GLU A 134 20.93 -19.78 -4.13
C GLU A 134 19.76 -20.33 -4.95
N ILE A 135 19.08 -19.45 -5.68
CA ILE A 135 17.99 -19.80 -6.59
C ILE A 135 18.61 -20.19 -7.93
N GLN A 136 18.28 -21.37 -8.44
CA GLN A 136 18.71 -21.78 -9.77
C GLN A 136 17.91 -21.02 -10.83
N ASN A 137 18.60 -20.33 -11.75
CA ASN A 137 18.01 -19.54 -12.83
C ASN A 137 17.03 -18.44 -12.36
N PRO A 138 17.47 -17.47 -11.53
CA PRO A 138 16.59 -16.46 -10.95
C PRO A 138 15.93 -15.53 -11.98
N ALA A 139 16.48 -15.42 -13.19
CA ALA A 139 15.93 -14.62 -14.28
C ALA A 139 14.69 -15.24 -14.94
N ASN A 140 14.47 -16.55 -14.79
CA ASN A 140 13.44 -17.31 -15.48
C ASN A 140 12.43 -17.91 -14.50
N LEU A 141 12.03 -17.14 -13.49
CA LEU A 141 11.01 -17.58 -12.55
C LEU A 141 9.62 -17.38 -13.16
N SER A 142 9.02 -18.50 -13.55
CA SER A 142 7.65 -18.57 -14.03
C SER A 142 6.69 -18.77 -12.86
N GLN A 143 5.50 -18.16 -12.93
CA GLN A 143 4.48 -18.36 -11.91
C GLN A 143 3.78 -19.71 -12.06
N CYS A 144 3.31 -20.22 -10.93
CA CYS A 144 2.68 -21.52 -10.81
C CYS A 144 3.56 -22.69 -11.27
N GLU A 145 4.86 -22.46 -11.46
CA GLU A 145 5.86 -23.46 -11.80
C GLU A 145 6.80 -23.69 -10.63
N ASP A 146 7.47 -24.83 -10.67
CA ASP A 146 8.44 -25.19 -9.64
C ASP A 146 9.79 -24.54 -9.95
N PHE A 147 10.44 -24.01 -8.91
CA PHE A 147 11.82 -23.52 -8.98
C PHE A 147 12.69 -24.23 -7.95
N THR A 148 13.98 -24.35 -8.28
CA THR A 148 14.94 -25.08 -7.45
C THR A 148 15.81 -24.10 -6.67
N VAL A 149 16.00 -24.39 -5.38
CA VAL A 149 16.90 -23.68 -4.48
C VAL A 149 18.02 -24.64 -4.08
N SER A 150 19.27 -24.26 -4.30
CA SER A 150 20.43 -24.94 -3.72
C SER A 150 20.73 -24.38 -2.34
N TYR A 151 21.08 -25.25 -1.40
CA TYR A 151 21.34 -24.89 -0.01
C TYR A 151 22.51 -25.70 0.59
N SER A 152 23.23 -25.13 1.56
CA SER A 152 24.39 -25.76 2.21
C SER A 152 24.09 -26.51 3.52
N GLY A 153 22.85 -26.45 4.01
CA GLY A 153 22.37 -27.15 5.22
C GLY A 153 22.07 -28.65 5.03
N GLN A 154 21.65 -29.31 6.11
CA GLN A 154 21.24 -30.73 6.08
C GLN A 154 19.79 -30.90 5.63
N SER A 155 18.95 -29.91 5.95
CA SER A 155 17.51 -29.90 5.71
C SER A 155 17.13 -28.76 4.74
N PRO A 156 16.08 -28.95 3.93
CA PRO A 156 15.59 -27.90 3.04
C PRO A 156 15.05 -26.70 3.84
N PRO A 157 15.29 -25.45 3.39
CA PRO A 157 14.78 -24.27 4.08
C PRO A 157 13.25 -24.16 3.98
N VAL A 158 12.61 -23.53 4.96
CA VAL A 158 11.24 -23.05 4.76
C VAL A 158 11.31 -21.75 3.97
N VAL A 159 10.59 -21.69 2.84
CA VAL A 159 10.60 -20.51 1.97
C VAL A 159 9.31 -19.72 2.15
N GLU A 160 9.44 -18.47 2.54
CA GLU A 160 8.32 -17.52 2.61
C GLU A 160 8.44 -16.50 1.47
N LEU A 161 7.34 -16.30 0.76
CA LEU A 161 7.23 -15.29 -0.29
C LEU A 161 6.61 -14.02 0.28
N PHE A 162 7.28 -12.90 0.04
CA PHE A 162 6.84 -11.57 0.41
C PHE A 162 6.53 -10.78 -0.86
N ASN A 163 5.27 -10.36 -1.02
CA ASN A 163 4.85 -9.48 -2.11
C ASN A 163 4.77 -8.04 -1.56
N PRO A 164 5.63 -7.09 -2.00
CA PRO A 164 5.57 -5.71 -1.56
C PRO A 164 4.17 -5.11 -1.74
N ARG A 165 3.68 -4.39 -0.74
CA ARG A 165 2.30 -3.87 -0.67
C ARG A 165 1.20 -4.96 -0.66
N GLY A 166 1.58 -6.21 -0.51
CA GLY A 166 0.72 -7.39 -0.52
C GLY A 166 0.89 -8.26 0.73
N HIS A 167 0.54 -9.53 0.60
CA HIS A 167 0.64 -10.49 1.70
C HIS A 167 1.93 -11.29 1.61
N ALA A 168 2.33 -11.85 2.74
CA ALA A 168 3.35 -12.87 2.81
C ALA A 168 2.70 -14.25 3.00
N TYR A 169 3.28 -15.29 2.41
CA TYR A 169 2.83 -16.68 2.56
C TYR A 169 3.96 -17.67 2.35
N THR A 170 3.87 -18.79 3.03
CA THR A 170 4.83 -19.89 2.91
C THR A 170 4.60 -20.65 1.61
N LEU A 171 5.69 -20.98 0.90
CA LEU A 171 5.66 -21.78 -0.30
C LEU A 171 5.67 -23.28 0.04
N ASN A 172 4.99 -24.07 -0.79
CA ASN A 172 4.94 -25.51 -0.63
C ASN A 172 6.20 -26.16 -1.23
N LEU A 173 6.88 -26.97 -0.41
CA LEU A 173 7.95 -27.85 -0.86
C LEU A 173 7.35 -28.98 -1.72
N THR A 174 7.77 -29.07 -2.98
CA THR A 174 7.30 -30.12 -3.91
C THR A 174 8.22 -31.34 -3.92
N SER A 175 9.52 -31.14 -3.78
CA SER A 175 10.51 -32.20 -3.69
C SER A 175 11.79 -31.71 -3.03
N SER A 176 12.57 -32.62 -2.47
CA SER A 176 13.88 -32.32 -1.89
C SER A 176 14.85 -33.44 -2.23
N ALA A 177 16.03 -33.06 -2.69
CA ALA A 177 17.16 -33.93 -2.97
C ALA A 177 18.42 -33.34 -2.29
N LYS A 178 19.53 -34.08 -2.29
CA LYS A 178 20.76 -33.65 -1.59
C LYS A 178 21.13 -32.21 -1.99
N ASN A 179 21.09 -31.29 -1.02
CA ASN A 179 21.41 -29.86 -1.14
C ASN A 179 20.53 -29.07 -2.14
N THR A 180 19.39 -29.63 -2.56
CA THR A 180 18.46 -28.96 -3.49
C THR A 180 17.03 -29.19 -3.06
N ALA A 181 16.21 -28.15 -3.16
CA ALA A 181 14.79 -28.21 -2.82
C ALA A 181 13.97 -27.48 -3.88
N THR A 182 12.88 -28.08 -4.32
CA THR A 182 11.98 -27.49 -5.29
C THR A 182 10.72 -26.98 -4.60
N TYR A 183 10.30 -25.77 -4.97
CA TYR A 183 9.10 -25.14 -4.43
C TYR A 183 8.22 -24.66 -5.55
N ASN A 184 6.90 -24.71 -5.35
CA ASN A 184 5.96 -24.14 -6.30
C ASN A 184 5.84 -22.62 -6.09
N LEU A 185 6.11 -21.83 -7.14
CA LEU A 185 6.05 -20.38 -7.07
C LEU A 185 4.64 -19.84 -7.31
N ALA A 186 3.86 -19.65 -6.25
CA ALA A 186 2.52 -19.10 -6.35
C ALA A 186 2.50 -17.54 -6.37
N ALA A 187 3.17 -16.87 -7.30
CA ALA A 187 3.27 -15.40 -7.37
C ALA A 187 2.37 -14.76 -8.45
N ILE A 188 1.87 -13.53 -8.23
CA ILE A 188 0.98 -12.85 -9.18
C ILE A 188 1.79 -12.35 -10.39
N ARG A 189 1.16 -12.27 -11.57
CA ARG A 189 1.79 -11.74 -12.80
C ARG A 189 2.37 -10.35 -12.60
N GLN A 190 3.60 -10.18 -13.09
CA GLN A 190 4.34 -8.91 -13.05
C GLN A 190 4.48 -8.33 -11.64
N SER A 191 4.28 -9.15 -10.60
CA SER A 191 4.55 -8.73 -9.24
C SER A 191 6.03 -8.87 -8.93
N GLN A 192 6.54 -7.89 -8.20
CA GLN A 192 7.82 -8.00 -7.55
C GLN A 192 7.63 -8.88 -6.31
N ILE A 193 8.55 -9.80 -6.07
CA ILE A 193 8.51 -10.67 -4.91
C ILE A 193 9.90 -10.77 -4.31
N MET A 194 9.95 -10.99 -3.01
CA MET A 194 11.17 -11.34 -2.30
C MET A 194 10.94 -12.68 -1.60
N LEU A 195 11.93 -13.56 -1.64
CA LEU A 195 11.90 -14.82 -0.91
C LEU A 195 12.74 -14.70 0.37
N SER A 196 12.18 -15.16 1.48
CA SER A 196 12.89 -15.35 2.75
C SER A 196 13.12 -16.84 2.96
N PHE A 197 14.37 -17.23 3.11
CA PHE A 197 14.82 -18.58 3.40
C PHE A 197 15.05 -18.70 4.90
N ILE A 198 14.20 -19.49 5.56
CA ILE A 198 14.28 -19.78 6.98
C ILE A 198 14.95 -21.14 7.15
N SER A 199 16.13 -21.15 7.75
CA SER A 199 16.84 -22.41 8.00
C SER A 199 16.22 -23.16 9.18
N THR A 200 16.08 -24.46 9.06
CA THR A 200 15.71 -25.35 10.18
C THR A 200 16.91 -25.85 10.98
N ASP A 201 18.12 -25.71 10.44
CA ASP A 201 19.34 -26.32 10.99
C ASP A 201 20.20 -25.33 11.77
N GLY A 202 19.66 -24.13 12.07
CA GLY A 202 20.39 -23.06 12.74
C GLY A 202 21.38 -22.30 11.85
N VAL A 203 21.37 -22.53 10.54
CA VAL A 203 22.02 -21.61 9.58
C VAL A 203 21.30 -20.26 9.61
N GLN A 204 21.99 -19.17 9.30
CA GLN A 204 21.35 -17.85 9.28
C GLN A 204 20.26 -17.79 8.21
N ASN A 205 19.14 -17.17 8.57
CA ASN A 205 18.08 -16.85 7.62
C ASN A 205 18.59 -15.85 6.57
N GLN A 206 18.08 -15.96 5.35
CA GLN A 206 18.54 -15.16 4.22
C GLN A 206 17.36 -14.66 3.40
N THR A 207 17.50 -13.51 2.78
CA THR A 207 16.57 -13.00 1.77
C THR A 207 17.17 -13.08 0.36
N SER A 208 16.31 -13.19 -0.65
CA SER A 208 16.70 -13.03 -2.05
C SER A 208 16.82 -11.55 -2.44
N SER A 209 17.32 -11.30 -3.65
CA SER A 209 17.05 -10.05 -4.36
C SER A 209 15.56 -9.92 -4.67
N LEU A 210 15.16 -8.72 -5.11
CA LEU A 210 13.83 -8.51 -5.66
C LEU A 210 13.71 -9.25 -7.00
N LEU A 211 12.81 -10.22 -7.06
CA LEU A 211 12.53 -11.04 -8.23
C LEU A 211 11.26 -10.52 -8.89
N THR A 212 11.18 -10.59 -10.22
CA THR A 212 9.99 -10.17 -10.96
C THR A 212 9.36 -11.38 -11.62
N GLY A 213 8.08 -11.61 -11.35
CA GLY A 213 7.32 -12.65 -12.05
C GLY A 213 7.19 -12.35 -13.53
N ASP A 214 7.24 -13.38 -14.36
CA ASP A 214 7.09 -13.27 -15.81
C ASP A 214 5.67 -12.79 -16.25
N ALA A 215 5.54 -12.31 -17.48
CA ALA A 215 4.26 -11.78 -17.98
C ALA A 215 3.32 -12.87 -18.53
N PHE A 216 3.82 -14.08 -18.81
CA PHE A 216 3.15 -15.04 -19.69
C PHE A 216 2.75 -16.36 -19.01
N SER A 217 3.27 -16.67 -17.82
CA SER A 217 3.01 -17.89 -17.07
C SER A 217 1.55 -18.11 -16.69
N SER A 218 1.19 -19.36 -16.44
CA SER A 218 -0.16 -19.77 -16.02
C SER A 218 -0.58 -19.11 -14.69
N THR A 219 -1.89 -18.93 -14.51
CA THR A 219 -2.49 -18.53 -13.20
C THR A 219 -3.19 -19.71 -12.52
N SER A 220 -2.94 -20.94 -12.98
CA SER A 220 -3.64 -22.15 -12.53
C SER A 220 -3.45 -22.50 -11.06
N CYS A 221 -2.36 -22.07 -10.44
CA CYS A 221 -2.10 -22.29 -9.01
C CYS A 221 -2.86 -21.32 -8.10
N PHE A 222 -3.40 -20.22 -8.63
CA PHE A 222 -4.27 -19.36 -7.86
C PHE A 222 -5.61 -20.05 -7.67
N PRO A 223 -6.24 -19.94 -6.48
CA PRO A 223 -7.60 -20.38 -6.31
C PRO A 223 -8.44 -19.61 -7.33
N GLN A 224 -8.85 -20.30 -8.40
CA GLN A 224 -9.86 -19.78 -9.28
C GLN A 224 -11.04 -19.56 -8.36
N SER A 225 -11.45 -18.29 -8.21
CA SER A 225 -12.70 -17.98 -7.54
C SER A 225 -13.74 -18.73 -8.35
N ASN A 226 -14.14 -19.91 -7.85
CA ASN A 226 -15.09 -20.79 -8.50
C ASN A 226 -16.33 -19.92 -8.64
N LYS A 227 -16.47 -19.28 -9.81
CA LYS A 227 -17.75 -18.79 -10.28
C LYS A 227 -18.58 -20.03 -10.20
N THR A 228 -19.43 -20.05 -9.18
CA THR A 228 -20.33 -21.15 -8.91
C THR A 228 -21.32 -21.10 -10.06
N ASP A 229 -20.91 -21.64 -11.20
CA ASP A 229 -21.83 -22.13 -12.20
C ASP A 229 -22.57 -23.23 -11.47
N GLN A 230 -23.74 -22.83 -10.97
CA GLN A 230 -24.68 -23.66 -10.25
C GLN A 230 -25.26 -24.69 -11.24
N ASN A 231 -24.39 -25.57 -11.73
CA ASN A 231 -24.74 -26.72 -12.55
C ASN A 231 -25.45 -27.71 -11.65
N THR A 232 -26.76 -27.47 -11.53
CA THR A 232 -27.70 -28.44 -10.98
C THR A 232 -27.71 -29.61 -11.94
N SER A 233 -27.05 -30.69 -11.53
CA SER A 233 -27.01 -31.96 -12.24
C SER A 233 -28.43 -32.50 -12.47
N LYS A 234 -28.89 -32.45 -13.72
CA LYS A 234 -29.92 -33.37 -14.21
C LYS A 234 -29.42 -34.07 -15.46
N SER A 235 -29.03 -35.32 -15.22
CA SER A 235 -28.85 -36.36 -16.22
C SER A 235 -30.07 -36.45 -17.12
N LYS A 236 -29.91 -36.22 -18.42
CA LYS A 236 -30.27 -37.17 -19.49
C LYS A 236 -29.94 -36.60 -20.87
N SER A 237 -29.31 -37.48 -21.65
CA SER A 237 -29.20 -37.49 -23.10
C SER A 237 -30.42 -36.89 -23.81
N ASP A 238 -30.21 -35.90 -24.69
CA ASP A 238 -30.55 -36.00 -26.12
C ASP A 238 -30.37 -34.66 -26.87
N THR A 239 -29.72 -34.78 -28.04
CA THR A 239 -29.68 -33.94 -29.26
C THR A 239 -29.69 -32.39 -29.19
N PRO A 240 -28.81 -31.70 -29.97
CA PRO A 240 -28.62 -30.26 -29.89
C PRO A 240 -29.70 -29.49 -30.67
N LYS A 241 -30.57 -28.78 -29.94
CA LYS A 241 -31.25 -27.59 -30.45
C LYS A 241 -30.76 -26.40 -29.64
N SER A 242 -30.30 -25.35 -30.32
CA SER A 242 -29.77 -24.11 -29.74
C SER A 242 -30.85 -23.35 -28.98
N SER A 243 -31.23 -23.82 -27.79
CA SER A 243 -32.10 -23.09 -26.89
C SER A 243 -31.23 -22.21 -25.99
N ILE A 244 -31.34 -20.90 -26.18
CA ILE A 244 -30.73 -19.90 -25.29
C ILE A 244 -31.19 -20.22 -23.86
N SER A 245 -30.22 -20.39 -22.97
CA SER A 245 -30.45 -20.75 -21.57
C SER A 245 -31.38 -19.75 -20.91
N LYS A 246 -32.48 -20.25 -20.31
CA LYS A 246 -33.44 -19.44 -19.57
C LYS A 246 -32.77 -18.66 -18.42
N GLY A 247 -31.62 -19.13 -17.93
CA GLY A 247 -30.82 -18.43 -16.93
C GLY A 247 -30.23 -17.10 -17.44
N THR A 248 -29.83 -17.03 -18.72
CA THR A 248 -29.28 -15.81 -19.31
C THR A 248 -30.34 -14.71 -19.48
N ILE A 249 -31.58 -15.10 -19.77
CA ILE A 249 -32.71 -14.17 -19.91
C ILE A 249 -33.04 -13.53 -18.55
N ILE A 250 -33.01 -14.31 -17.47
CA ILE A 250 -33.25 -13.81 -16.12
C ILE A 250 -32.10 -12.90 -15.67
N GLY A 251 -30.84 -13.27 -15.95
CA GLY A 251 -29.67 -12.46 -15.59
C GLY A 251 -29.64 -11.08 -16.27
N LEU A 252 -29.98 -11.01 -17.56
CA LEU A 252 -30.04 -9.73 -18.28
C LEU A 252 -31.15 -8.80 -17.76
N SER A 253 -32.28 -9.37 -17.30
CA SER A 253 -33.40 -8.57 -16.78
C SER A 253 -33.05 -7.82 -15.49
N VAL A 254 -32.28 -8.46 -14.59
CA VAL A 254 -31.91 -7.85 -13.31
C VAL A 254 -30.82 -6.79 -13.49
N GLY A 255 -29.86 -7.03 -14.39
CA GLY A 255 -28.80 -6.06 -14.70
C GLY A 255 -29.36 -4.76 -15.30
N LEU A 256 -30.28 -4.85 -16.26
CA LEU A 256 -30.94 -3.68 -16.85
C LEU A 256 -31.80 -2.92 -15.82
N GLY A 257 -32.47 -3.64 -14.92
CA GLY A 257 -33.27 -3.04 -13.85
C GLY A 257 -32.44 -2.19 -12.89
N ALA A 258 -31.28 -2.68 -12.47
CA ALA A 258 -30.38 -1.93 -11.57
C ALA A 258 -29.82 -0.66 -12.23
N VAL A 259 -29.41 -0.74 -13.50
CA VAL A 259 -28.90 0.42 -14.24
C VAL A 259 -30.01 1.45 -14.47
N ALA A 260 -31.23 1.01 -14.81
CA ALA A 260 -32.38 1.91 -14.97
C ALA A 260 -32.75 2.60 -13.65
N LEU A 261 -32.74 1.88 -12.52
CA LEU A 261 -33.02 2.45 -11.20
C LEU A 261 -32.00 3.51 -10.78
N LEU A 262 -30.72 3.38 -11.14
CA LEU A 262 -29.70 4.41 -10.90
C LEU A 262 -29.78 5.58 -11.88
N ALA A 263 -30.21 5.33 -13.12
CA ALA A 263 -30.34 6.38 -14.14
C ALA A 263 -31.50 7.35 -13.84
N ILE A 264 -32.63 6.86 -13.31
CA ILE A 264 -33.82 7.69 -12.99
C ILE A 264 -33.49 8.89 -12.06
N PRO A 265 -32.83 8.73 -10.90
CA PRO A 265 -32.51 9.85 -10.02
C PRO A 265 -31.47 10.81 -10.64
N MET A 266 -30.50 10.30 -11.40
CA MET A 266 -29.55 11.13 -12.15
C MET A 266 -30.27 12.03 -13.16
N VAL A 267 -31.18 11.48 -13.96
CA VAL A 267 -31.98 12.25 -14.93
C VAL A 267 -32.88 13.26 -14.21
N TRP A 268 -33.50 12.88 -13.08
CA TRP A 268 -34.32 13.79 -12.29
C TRP A 268 -33.52 14.97 -11.72
N LEU A 269 -32.32 14.72 -11.19
CA LEU A 269 -31.41 15.78 -10.71
C LEU A 269 -31.02 16.73 -11.84
N VAL A 270 -30.67 16.20 -13.02
CA VAL A 270 -30.33 17.02 -14.19
C VAL A 270 -31.52 17.88 -14.63
N VAL A 271 -32.75 17.33 -14.67
CA VAL A 271 -33.94 18.10 -15.03
C VAL A 271 -34.26 19.16 -13.97
N ARG A 272 -34.11 18.85 -12.68
CA ARG A 272 -34.31 19.78 -11.57
C ARG A 272 -33.30 20.92 -11.61
N GLU A 273 -32.03 20.62 -11.81
CA GLU A 273 -30.93 21.57 -11.99
C GLU A 273 -31.22 22.50 -13.19
N ARG A 274 -31.64 21.92 -14.33
CA ARG A 274 -31.95 22.68 -15.54
C ARG A 274 -33.18 23.57 -15.37
N ARG A 275 -34.21 23.11 -14.66
CA ARG A 275 -35.38 23.95 -14.30
C ARG A 275 -34.99 25.06 -13.32
N ARG A 276 -34.12 24.80 -12.35
CA ARG A 276 -33.60 25.82 -11.42
C ARG A 276 -32.85 26.91 -12.17
N ARG A 277 -31.95 26.54 -13.09
CA ARG A 277 -31.20 27.50 -13.92
C ARG A 277 -32.12 28.34 -14.80
N ARG A 278 -33.18 27.76 -15.38
CA ARG A 278 -34.18 28.52 -16.15
C ARG A 278 -34.89 29.55 -15.29
N ARG A 279 -35.26 29.23 -14.04
CA ARG A 279 -35.90 30.19 -13.12
C ARG A 279 -34.98 31.36 -12.77
N ILE A 280 -33.68 31.10 -12.59
CA ILE A 280 -32.70 32.16 -12.30
C ILE A 280 -32.48 33.04 -13.54
N ALA A 281 -32.38 32.46 -14.73
CA ALA A 281 -32.23 33.22 -15.97
C ALA A 281 -33.45 34.11 -16.27
N THR A 282 -34.66 33.72 -15.86
CA THR A 282 -35.86 34.54 -16.00
C THR A 282 -36.08 35.53 -14.86
N SER A 283 -35.39 35.40 -13.71
CA SER A 283 -35.55 36.30 -12.56
C SER A 283 -34.49 37.41 -12.50
N VAL A 284 -33.55 37.42 -13.45
CA VAL A 284 -32.60 38.53 -13.60
C VAL A 284 -33.09 39.35 -14.79
N ASP A 285 -34.15 40.11 -14.57
CA ASP A 285 -34.41 41.27 -15.42
C ASP A 285 -33.26 42.24 -15.19
N PHE A 286 -32.51 42.49 -16.25
CA PHE A 286 -31.31 43.32 -16.21
C PHE A 286 -31.76 44.78 -16.09
N ASP A 287 -31.87 45.27 -14.86
CA ASP A 287 -32.09 46.69 -14.60
C ASP A 287 -30.81 47.46 -14.89
N GLY A 288 -30.69 47.91 -16.13
CA GLY A 288 -29.53 48.66 -16.65
C GLY A 288 -29.30 50.01 -15.94
N SER A 289 -30.24 50.47 -15.10
CA SER A 289 -30.10 51.73 -14.36
C SER A 289 -29.14 51.64 -13.16
N GLN A 290 -28.79 50.43 -12.68
CA GLN A 290 -27.87 50.26 -11.55
C GLN A 290 -26.40 50.04 -11.94
N MET A 291 -26.07 49.96 -13.24
CA MET A 291 -24.68 49.77 -13.68
C MET A 291 -23.91 51.07 -13.90
N GLU A 292 -24.49 52.22 -13.57
CA GLU A 292 -23.76 53.49 -13.59
C GLU A 292 -22.78 53.55 -12.41
N ARG A 293 -21.57 53.05 -12.69
CA ARG A 293 -20.41 53.07 -11.79
C ARG A 293 -20.14 54.52 -11.38
N GLN A 294 -20.54 54.90 -10.18
CA GLN A 294 -20.02 56.13 -9.57
C GLN A 294 -18.49 56.01 -9.44
N PRO A 295 -17.72 57.01 -9.88
CA PRO A 295 -16.27 57.00 -9.73
C PRO A 295 -15.92 57.05 -8.24
N SER A 296 -15.41 55.93 -7.71
CA SER A 296 -15.00 55.83 -6.31
C SER A 296 -13.71 56.64 -6.10
N SER A 297 -13.85 57.81 -5.51
CA SER A 297 -12.76 58.74 -5.20
C SER A 297 -12.14 58.43 -3.83
N TYR A 298 -11.65 57.20 -3.61
CA TYR A 298 -10.95 56.86 -2.37
C TYR A 298 -9.83 55.84 -2.61
N ILE A 299 -8.62 56.36 -2.86
CA ILE A 299 -7.37 55.62 -2.68
C ILE A 299 -6.92 55.95 -1.25
N PRO A 300 -7.06 55.05 -0.27
CA PRO A 300 -6.48 55.28 1.04
C PRO A 300 -4.96 55.25 0.93
N ALA A 301 -4.32 56.30 1.45
CA ALA A 301 -2.87 56.38 1.57
C ALA A 301 -2.36 55.18 2.38
N ILE A 302 -1.41 54.46 1.80
CA ILE A 302 -0.71 53.36 2.48
C ILE A 302 0.16 54.00 3.57
N GLU A 303 -0.37 54.03 4.78
CA GLU A 303 0.39 54.39 5.97
C GLU A 303 1.44 53.30 6.22
N LYS A 304 2.71 53.65 6.04
CA LYS A 304 3.87 52.78 6.33
C LYS A 304 3.87 52.43 7.82
N LYS A 305 3.31 51.27 8.16
CA LYS A 305 3.43 50.67 9.48
C LYS A 305 4.91 50.33 9.71
N GLY A 306 5.52 50.97 10.71
CA GLY A 306 6.90 50.71 11.12
C GLY A 306 7.12 49.25 11.54
N PRO A 307 8.37 48.77 11.55
CA PRO A 307 8.70 47.39 11.88
C PRO A 307 8.20 47.03 13.28
N SER A 308 7.46 45.94 13.37
CA SER A 308 6.98 45.37 14.63
C SER A 308 8.15 45.00 15.53
N PRO A 309 8.06 45.25 16.85
CA PRO A 309 9.10 44.89 17.80
C PRO A 309 9.33 43.36 17.82
N PRO A 310 10.57 42.90 18.05
CA PRO A 310 10.87 41.48 18.11
C PRO A 310 10.11 40.82 19.28
N PRO A 311 9.67 39.56 19.12
CA PRO A 311 9.00 38.83 20.19
C PRO A 311 9.93 38.64 21.40
N PRO A 312 9.39 38.63 22.63
CA PRO A 312 10.17 38.39 23.83
C PRO A 312 10.80 37.00 23.79
N PHE A 313 12.13 36.96 23.92
CA PHE A 313 12.96 35.76 23.93
C PHE A 313 12.71 34.99 25.24
N PHE A 314 11.89 33.95 25.21
CA PHE A 314 11.81 32.99 26.33
C PHE A 314 13.04 32.09 26.25
N GLY A 315 14.02 32.36 27.11
CA GLY A 315 15.26 31.60 27.22
C GLY A 315 14.97 30.14 27.59
N TYR A 316 15.32 29.25 26.68
CA TYR A 316 15.50 27.83 27.00
C TYR A 316 16.88 27.65 27.65
N PRO A 317 16.97 27.12 28.88
CA PRO A 317 18.24 26.78 29.49
C PRO A 317 18.80 25.54 28.79
N GLY A 318 19.90 25.69 28.03
CA GLY A 318 20.61 24.52 27.52
C GLY A 318 21.48 24.68 26.27
N TYR A 319 21.50 25.82 25.59
CA TYR A 319 22.39 26.00 24.43
C TYR A 319 23.70 26.64 24.85
N THR A 320 24.76 25.81 24.85
CA THR A 320 26.15 26.27 24.93
C THR A 320 26.46 27.17 23.75
N GLU A 321 26.81 28.41 24.09
CA GLU A 321 27.25 29.50 23.26
C GLU A 321 28.47 29.09 22.42
N GLY A 322 28.26 28.76 21.14
CA GLY A 322 29.38 28.29 20.33
C GLY A 322 29.14 27.92 18.88
N GLN A 323 28.03 28.29 18.21
CA GLN A 323 27.93 28.19 16.75
C GLN A 323 26.69 28.92 16.19
N TYR A 324 26.73 30.25 16.22
CA TYR A 324 25.82 31.04 15.38
C TYR A 324 26.41 31.10 13.96
N VAL A 325 25.84 30.32 13.04
CA VAL A 325 26.11 30.48 11.60
C VAL A 325 25.42 31.77 11.16
N LYS A 326 26.23 32.81 10.98
CA LYS A 326 25.80 34.12 10.50
C LYS A 326 25.59 34.05 8.98
N ASP A 327 24.35 34.26 8.55
CA ASP A 327 23.91 34.50 7.17
C ASP A 327 24.32 33.45 6.12
N PRO A 328 23.49 32.42 5.83
CA PRO A 328 23.69 31.65 4.60
C PRO A 328 23.46 32.55 3.39
N VAL A 329 24.36 32.45 2.42
CA VAL A 329 24.30 33.18 1.14
C VAL A 329 23.05 32.73 0.39
N TYR A 330 22.00 33.55 0.40
CA TYR A 330 20.84 33.33 -0.46
C TYR A 330 21.24 33.63 -1.91
N VAL A 331 21.38 32.57 -2.70
CA VAL A 331 21.55 32.65 -4.15
C VAL A 331 20.28 33.24 -4.75
N SER A 332 20.38 34.45 -5.29
CA SER A 332 19.31 35.13 -6.01
C SER A 332 19.31 34.69 -7.48
N GLU A 333 18.99 33.43 -7.74
CA GLU A 333 18.74 33.00 -9.11
C GLU A 333 17.40 33.56 -9.60
N LYS A 334 17.51 34.55 -10.50
CA LYS A 334 16.39 35.11 -11.25
C LYS A 334 15.72 34.00 -12.07
N TYR A 335 14.54 33.59 -11.65
CA TYR A 335 13.64 32.78 -12.44
C TYR A 335 13.10 33.62 -13.62
N SER A 336 13.60 33.37 -14.84
CA SER A 336 12.99 33.85 -16.07
C SER A 336 12.10 32.75 -16.66
N PRO A 337 10.76 32.88 -16.63
CA PRO A 337 9.89 31.93 -17.30
C PRO A 337 9.88 32.21 -18.80
N THR A 338 10.58 31.38 -19.57
CA THR A 338 10.49 31.39 -21.04
C THR A 338 9.17 30.75 -21.46
N ILE A 339 8.16 31.57 -21.73
CA ILE A 339 6.93 31.13 -22.39
C ILE A 339 7.22 30.96 -23.88
N ARG A 340 7.21 29.72 -24.35
CA ARG A 340 7.31 29.37 -25.78
C ARG A 340 5.88 29.27 -26.33
N SER A 341 5.43 30.28 -27.09
CA SER A 341 4.20 30.19 -27.87
C SER A 341 4.47 29.40 -29.16
N LYS A 342 3.53 28.51 -29.50
CA LYS A 342 3.41 27.88 -30.82
C LYS A 342 3.04 28.90 -31.89
#